data_AF-A0A1Q5LGK5-F1
#
_entry.id   AF-A0A1Q5LGK5-F1
#
_cell.length_a   1.000
_cell.length_b   1.000
_cell.length_c   1.000
_cell.angle_alpha   90.00
_cell.angle_beta   90.00
_cell.angle_gamma   90.00
#
_symmetry.space_group_name_H-M   'P 1'
#
loop_
_entity.id
_entity.type
_entity.pdbx_description
1 polymer ?
#
loop_
_entity_poly.entity_id
_entity_poly.type
_entity_poly.pdbx_seq_one_letter_code
_entity_poly.pdbx_strand_id
1 'polypeptide(L)'
;MTAGGAPKAGRKEWIGLGILALPTLLVALDVFVLLLALPHLSADLGADSNQQLWIMDIYGFMVAGFLVTMGTLGDRIGRRKLLLIGSAAFGAASLMAAFATSPGMLITARVLLGIAGASLTPSTLALITTMFQDAKQRTVAISLWASCFTIGAIVGPLLGGVMLEYFWWGSLFLIGVPVMVLTLIVGPRVLPEFKNPEAGRLDPASVLLSLGGTVPVIYGIKELARNGWEALPVAVLAAGLVIGVLFVQRQRRLSSPLLDVTLFAHGRFTAALLSLLAYSLIGGTVMLFMTQYFQAAQGMSPFEAGLGMLPGMAAATVSFAVCPIIARKVRPAYVIGAGIAGVTAVLLTFTQLDAGSGTAVLIAGFAVFSFCGAPIVALGTNMVVGTVPAEKAGSAGALSQMSNEFGAALGVATLGTAGLAVYRSEIADTVPAGVPAGAADAARDSVAGAAAATEGLSGPLAETLMEPVRVAFTSGLHTVAGVSAALIAVAGAFFVVLMRHIPPVGQEEAPPEPEAEAGTESETETAEEPAPKVAAV
;
A
#
# COMPACT_ATOMS: atom_id res chain seq x y z
N MET A 1 33.83 -27.74 5.27
CA MET A 1 32.39 -27.79 5.62
C MET A 1 31.65 -26.97 4.57
N THR A 2 30.87 -27.62 3.71
CA THR A 2 30.11 -26.98 2.63
C THR A 2 29.13 -25.96 3.22
N ALA A 3 29.19 -24.70 2.76
CA ALA A 3 28.24 -23.65 3.08
C ALA A 3 26.81 -24.12 2.72
N GLY A 4 26.08 -24.62 3.71
CA GLY A 4 24.70 -25.07 3.53
C GLY A 4 23.80 -23.86 3.35
N GLY A 5 23.32 -23.63 2.13
CA GLY A 5 22.33 -22.58 1.87
C GLY A 5 21.10 -22.74 2.78
N ALA A 6 20.46 -21.61 3.11
CA ALA A 6 19.29 -21.59 3.98
C ALA A 6 18.26 -22.67 3.59
N PRO A 7 17.63 -23.35 4.57
CA PRO A 7 16.74 -24.47 4.31
C PRO A 7 15.56 -24.05 3.43
N LYS A 8 15.27 -24.87 2.41
CA LYS A 8 14.12 -24.66 1.53
C LYS A 8 12.81 -25.01 2.26
N ALA A 9 11.80 -24.19 2.03
CA ALA A 9 10.43 -24.39 2.48
C ALA A 9 9.83 -25.66 1.87
N GLY A 10 9.17 -26.47 2.71
CA GLY A 10 8.47 -27.69 2.34
C GLY A 10 6.97 -27.47 2.16
N ARG A 11 6.22 -28.58 2.06
CA ARG A 11 4.76 -28.55 1.80
C ARG A 11 3.98 -27.80 2.89
N LYS A 12 4.43 -27.86 4.15
CA LYS A 12 3.78 -27.21 5.29
C LYS A 12 3.83 -25.69 5.16
N GLU A 13 4.96 -25.16 4.76
CA GLU A 13 5.19 -23.72 4.59
C GLU A 13 4.35 -23.15 3.43
N TRP A 14 4.22 -23.89 2.32
CA TRP A 14 3.36 -23.50 1.20
C TRP A 14 1.87 -23.55 1.54
N ILE A 15 1.42 -24.54 2.31
CA ILE A 15 0.05 -24.56 2.86
C ILE A 15 -0.15 -23.37 3.80
N GLY A 16 0.85 -23.09 4.66
CA GLY A 16 0.82 -21.93 5.53
C GLY A 16 0.72 -20.61 4.76
N LEU A 17 1.45 -20.44 3.65
CA LEU A 17 1.30 -19.28 2.76
C LEU A 17 -0.13 -19.14 2.24
N GLY A 18 -0.77 -20.23 1.83
CA GLY A 18 -2.18 -20.23 1.44
C GLY A 18 -3.08 -19.70 2.56
N ILE A 19 -2.86 -20.12 3.80
CA ILE A 19 -3.60 -19.61 4.96
C ILE A 19 -3.30 -18.14 5.26
N LEU A 20 -2.08 -17.65 5.01
CA LEU A 20 -1.72 -16.23 5.19
C LEU A 20 -2.24 -15.33 4.04
N ALA A 21 -2.44 -15.89 2.86
CA ALA A 21 -2.98 -15.20 1.70
C ALA A 21 -4.47 -14.84 1.88
N LEU A 22 -5.27 -15.74 2.49
CA LEU A 22 -6.72 -15.53 2.60
C LEU A 22 -7.09 -14.28 3.44
N PRO A 23 -6.52 -14.02 4.64
CA PRO A 23 -6.82 -12.80 5.38
C PRO A 23 -6.40 -11.53 4.64
N THR A 24 -5.29 -11.59 3.90
CA THR A 24 -4.78 -10.45 3.10
C THR A 24 -5.73 -10.14 1.94
N LEU A 25 -6.17 -11.17 1.22
CA LEU A 25 -7.20 -11.06 0.18
C LEU A 25 -8.48 -10.44 0.74
N LEU A 26 -8.86 -10.84 1.96
CA LEU A 26 -10.09 -10.38 2.58
C LEU A 26 -10.07 -8.90 2.97
N VAL A 27 -8.95 -8.43 3.50
CA VAL A 27 -8.71 -7.02 3.81
C VAL A 27 -8.87 -6.16 2.56
N ALA A 28 -8.34 -6.62 1.41
CA ALA A 28 -8.53 -5.92 0.15
C ALA A 28 -9.99 -5.97 -0.32
N LEU A 29 -10.63 -7.15 -0.28
CA LEU A 29 -12.01 -7.35 -0.72
C LEU A 29 -13.00 -6.44 0.02
N ASP A 30 -12.84 -6.26 1.34
CA ASP A 30 -13.72 -5.43 2.17
C ASP A 30 -13.85 -3.99 1.66
N VAL A 31 -12.74 -3.41 1.17
CA VAL A 31 -12.73 -2.04 0.63
C VAL A 31 -13.56 -1.95 -0.66
N PHE A 32 -13.38 -2.90 -1.59
CA PHE A 32 -13.99 -2.83 -2.92
C PHE A 32 -15.46 -3.27 -2.94
N VAL A 33 -15.82 -4.24 -2.10
CA VAL A 33 -17.21 -4.72 -2.01
C VAL A 33 -18.14 -3.64 -1.47
N LEU A 34 -17.65 -2.82 -0.53
CA LEU A 34 -18.45 -1.77 0.10
C LEU A 34 -18.86 -0.67 -0.89
N LEU A 35 -18.06 -0.41 -1.94
CA LEU A 35 -18.39 0.56 -3.00
C LEU A 35 -19.71 0.22 -3.69
N LEU A 36 -19.98 -1.06 -3.92
CA LEU A 36 -21.22 -1.53 -4.56
C LEU A 36 -22.39 -1.63 -3.56
N ALA A 37 -22.08 -1.88 -2.30
CA ALA A 37 -23.06 -2.02 -1.23
C ALA A 37 -23.61 -0.67 -0.74
N LEU A 38 -22.83 0.40 -0.87
CA LEU A 38 -23.10 1.70 -0.25
C LEU A 38 -24.51 2.25 -0.55
N PRO A 39 -25.05 2.20 -1.78
CA PRO A 39 -26.42 2.66 -2.03
C PRO A 39 -27.47 1.86 -1.26
N HIS A 40 -27.35 0.52 -1.27
CA HIS A 40 -28.28 -0.39 -0.61
C HIS A 40 -28.24 -0.23 0.91
N LEU A 41 -27.04 -0.23 1.51
CA LEU A 41 -26.90 -0.08 2.96
C LEU A 41 -27.35 1.31 3.43
N SER A 42 -27.16 2.36 2.62
CA SER A 42 -27.56 3.71 2.98
C SER A 42 -29.07 3.87 2.97
N ALA A 43 -29.75 3.25 1.99
CA ALA A 43 -31.20 3.22 1.92
C ALA A 43 -31.81 2.45 3.10
N ASP A 44 -31.27 1.27 3.43
CA ASP A 44 -31.78 0.41 4.51
C ASP A 44 -31.53 0.98 5.91
N LEU A 45 -30.37 1.62 6.13
CA LEU A 45 -29.99 2.16 7.45
C LEU A 45 -30.38 3.63 7.64
N GLY A 46 -30.83 4.31 6.59
CA GLY A 46 -31.09 5.75 6.61
C GLY A 46 -29.81 6.57 6.86
N ALA A 47 -28.67 6.14 6.30
CA ALA A 47 -27.38 6.78 6.54
C ALA A 47 -27.29 8.14 5.82
N ASP A 48 -27.01 9.20 6.56
CA ASP A 48 -26.76 10.52 5.98
C ASP A 48 -25.42 10.56 5.22
N SER A 49 -25.19 11.61 4.43
CA SER A 49 -23.97 11.75 3.62
C SER A 49 -22.69 11.69 4.46
N ASN A 50 -22.66 12.29 5.65
CA ASN A 50 -21.48 12.24 6.51
C ASN A 50 -21.25 10.82 7.06
N GLN A 51 -22.31 10.12 7.45
CA GLN A 51 -22.24 8.74 7.90
C GLN A 51 -21.77 7.80 6.79
N GLN A 52 -22.23 7.99 5.55
CA GLN A 52 -21.75 7.23 4.40
C GLN A 52 -20.24 7.37 4.22
N LEU A 53 -19.72 8.60 4.34
CA LEU A 53 -18.29 8.86 4.29
C LEU A 53 -17.54 8.15 5.42
N TRP A 54 -18.04 8.22 6.66
CA TRP A 54 -17.45 7.50 7.78
C TRP A 54 -17.49 5.98 7.60
N ILE A 55 -18.58 5.40 7.07
CA ILE A 55 -18.69 3.96 6.79
C ILE A 55 -17.61 3.51 5.81
N MET A 56 -17.34 4.32 4.78
CA MET A 56 -16.32 4.04 3.77
C MET A 56 -14.89 4.22 4.32
N ASP A 57 -14.63 5.32 5.03
CA ASP A 57 -13.27 5.76 5.34
C ASP A 57 -12.72 5.24 6.68
N ILE A 58 -13.56 5.03 7.70
CA ILE A 58 -13.09 4.75 9.07
C ILE A 58 -12.29 3.46 9.18
N TYR A 59 -12.61 2.46 8.37
CA TYR A 59 -11.87 1.20 8.31
C TYR A 59 -10.42 1.43 7.88
N GLY A 60 -10.22 2.14 6.78
CA GLY A 60 -8.88 2.48 6.29
C GLY A 60 -8.09 3.32 7.29
N PHE A 61 -8.77 4.25 7.98
CA PHE A 61 -8.15 5.03 9.05
C PHE A 61 -7.66 4.17 10.21
N MET A 62 -8.49 3.21 10.66
CA MET A 62 -8.10 2.29 11.72
C MET A 62 -7.01 1.33 11.26
N VAL A 63 -7.08 0.81 10.03
CA VAL A 63 -6.01 -0.03 9.46
C VAL A 63 -4.69 0.74 9.49
N ALA A 64 -4.63 1.92 8.86
CA ALA A 64 -3.41 2.70 8.76
C ALA A 64 -2.89 3.16 10.13
N GLY A 65 -3.77 3.62 11.02
CA GLY A 65 -3.41 4.09 12.35
C GLY A 65 -2.85 3.00 13.27
N PHE A 66 -3.33 1.76 13.13
CA PHE A 66 -2.91 0.64 13.97
C PHE A 66 -1.80 -0.22 13.35
N LEU A 67 -1.40 -0.04 12.08
CA LEU A 67 -0.36 -0.85 11.43
C LEU A 67 0.94 -0.92 12.25
N VAL A 68 1.49 0.22 12.66
CA VAL A 68 2.72 0.28 13.47
C VAL A 68 2.53 -0.41 14.82
N THR A 69 1.40 -0.13 15.47
CA THR A 69 1.07 -0.72 16.78
C THR A 69 0.97 -2.24 16.70
N MET A 70 0.29 -2.76 15.68
CA MET A 70 0.06 -4.19 15.52
C MET A 70 1.31 -4.92 15.03
N GLY A 71 2.17 -4.29 14.22
CA GLY A 71 3.48 -4.84 13.87
C GLY A 71 4.33 -5.13 15.11
N THR A 72 4.47 -4.13 15.98
CA THR A 72 5.24 -4.27 17.23
C THR A 72 4.54 -5.19 18.24
N LEU A 73 3.22 -5.15 18.31
CA LEU A 73 2.46 -6.07 19.16
C LEU A 73 2.67 -7.52 18.71
N GLY A 74 2.68 -7.79 17.39
CA GLY A 74 2.92 -9.12 16.83
C GLY A 74 4.31 -9.65 17.18
N ASP A 75 5.33 -8.79 17.08
CA ASP A 75 6.69 -9.11 17.52
C ASP A 75 6.75 -9.41 19.03
N ARG A 76 5.89 -8.79 19.85
CA ARG A 76 5.83 -8.93 21.33
C ARG A 76 5.05 -10.13 21.85
N ILE A 77 3.83 -10.35 21.39
CA ILE A 77 2.93 -11.40 21.94
C ILE A 77 3.00 -12.71 21.15
N GLY A 78 3.61 -12.69 19.98
CA GLY A 78 3.66 -13.79 19.04
C GLY A 78 2.89 -13.46 17.76
N ARG A 79 3.55 -13.60 16.60
CA ARG A 79 2.99 -13.23 15.29
C ARG A 79 1.79 -14.08 14.91
N ARG A 80 1.86 -15.39 15.16
CA ARG A 80 0.75 -16.31 14.92
C ARG A 80 -0.37 -16.07 15.92
N LYS A 81 -0.05 -15.86 17.20
CA LYS A 81 -1.07 -15.54 18.21
C LYS A 81 -1.83 -14.26 17.86
N LEU A 82 -1.14 -13.20 17.47
CA LEU A 82 -1.79 -11.95 17.04
C LEU A 82 -2.64 -12.15 15.78
N LEU A 83 -2.15 -12.89 14.78
CA LEU A 83 -2.93 -13.22 13.59
C LEU A 83 -4.25 -13.91 13.96
N LEU A 84 -4.21 -14.93 14.83
CA LEU A 84 -5.40 -15.67 15.23
C LEU A 84 -6.39 -14.81 16.05
N ILE A 85 -5.88 -14.01 17.00
CA ILE A 85 -6.73 -13.05 17.74
C ILE A 85 -7.38 -12.05 16.77
N GLY A 86 -6.59 -11.52 15.84
CA GLY A 86 -7.04 -10.65 14.76
C GLY A 86 -8.13 -11.30 13.92
N SER A 87 -7.93 -12.54 13.47
CA SER A 87 -8.93 -13.28 12.68
C SER A 87 -10.23 -13.51 13.45
N ALA A 88 -10.16 -13.86 14.74
CA ALA A 88 -11.35 -14.00 15.58
C ALA A 88 -12.09 -12.67 15.76
N ALA A 89 -11.36 -11.59 16.06
CA ALA A 89 -11.94 -10.26 16.20
C ALA A 89 -12.54 -9.76 14.88
N PHE A 90 -11.87 -10.01 13.75
CA PHE A 90 -12.36 -9.68 12.42
C PHE A 90 -13.67 -10.42 12.13
N GLY A 91 -13.72 -11.74 12.34
CA GLY A 91 -14.93 -12.53 12.14
C GLY A 91 -16.10 -12.08 13.02
N ALA A 92 -15.85 -11.73 14.29
CA ALA A 92 -16.88 -11.21 15.19
C ALA A 92 -17.38 -9.81 14.75
N ALA A 93 -16.47 -8.93 14.36
CA ALA A 93 -16.81 -7.60 13.85
C ALA A 93 -17.55 -7.69 12.49
N SER A 94 -17.20 -8.66 11.64
CA SER A 94 -17.93 -8.97 10.40
C SER A 94 -19.37 -9.38 10.66
N LEU A 95 -19.61 -10.21 11.68
CA LEU A 95 -20.98 -10.57 12.09
C LEU A 95 -21.74 -9.32 12.59
N MET A 96 -21.07 -8.47 13.39
CA MET A 96 -21.68 -7.22 13.86
C MET A 96 -22.03 -6.28 12.71
N ALA A 97 -21.19 -6.19 11.67
CA ALA A 97 -21.45 -5.40 10.47
C ALA A 97 -22.61 -5.99 9.64
N ALA A 98 -22.63 -7.32 9.45
CA ALA A 98 -23.64 -8.03 8.68
C ALA A 98 -25.07 -7.86 9.22
N PHE A 99 -25.19 -7.71 10.54
CA PHE A 99 -26.46 -7.53 11.26
C PHE A 99 -26.61 -6.13 11.84
N ALA A 100 -25.92 -5.13 11.28
CA ALA A 100 -26.05 -3.76 11.75
C ALA A 100 -27.46 -3.23 11.48
N THR A 101 -28.06 -2.62 12.51
CA THR A 101 -29.43 -2.05 12.46
C THR A 101 -29.44 -0.53 12.42
N SER A 102 -28.27 0.11 12.50
CA SER A 102 -28.12 1.56 12.41
C SER A 102 -26.77 1.94 11.79
N PRO A 103 -26.64 3.14 11.20
CA PRO A 103 -25.38 3.63 10.67
C PRO A 103 -24.27 3.68 11.73
N GLY A 104 -24.61 4.09 12.96
CA GLY A 104 -23.66 4.12 14.09
C GLY A 104 -23.13 2.73 14.48
N MET A 105 -24.00 1.71 14.46
CA MET A 105 -23.58 0.33 14.68
C MET A 105 -22.63 -0.15 13.58
N LEU A 106 -22.94 0.18 12.31
CA LEU A 106 -22.07 -0.18 11.19
C LEU A 106 -20.72 0.53 11.27
N ILE A 107 -20.69 1.84 11.52
CA ILE A 107 -19.44 2.61 11.73
C ILE A 107 -18.60 1.97 12.84
N THR A 108 -19.23 1.60 13.96
CA THR A 108 -18.53 0.93 15.06
C THR A 108 -17.97 -0.43 14.62
N ALA A 109 -18.72 -1.20 13.83
CA ALA A 109 -18.22 -2.45 13.27
C ALA A 109 -17.04 -2.24 12.32
N ARG A 110 -17.07 -1.19 11.49
CA ARG A 110 -15.96 -0.78 10.62
C ARG A 110 -14.71 -0.39 11.42
N VAL A 111 -14.87 0.30 12.55
CA VAL A 111 -13.76 0.59 13.47
C VAL A 111 -13.12 -0.72 13.94
N LEU A 112 -13.91 -1.66 14.45
CA LEU A 112 -13.40 -2.94 14.93
C LEU A 112 -12.76 -3.77 13.81
N LEU A 113 -13.36 -3.80 12.63
CA LEU A 113 -12.81 -4.45 11.44
C LEU A 113 -11.46 -3.87 11.05
N GLY A 114 -11.30 -2.54 11.11
CA GLY A 114 -10.03 -1.90 10.76
C GLY A 114 -8.93 -2.16 11.79
N ILE A 115 -9.27 -2.16 13.10
CA ILE A 115 -8.34 -2.54 14.18
C ILE A 115 -7.90 -4.00 14.02
N ALA A 116 -8.84 -4.91 13.76
CA ALA A 116 -8.54 -6.32 13.52
C ALA A 116 -7.74 -6.52 12.22
N GLY A 117 -8.09 -5.80 11.15
CA GLY A 117 -7.42 -5.83 9.85
C GLY A 117 -5.96 -5.36 9.94
N ALA A 118 -5.70 -4.34 10.76
CA ALA A 118 -4.35 -3.84 11.03
C ALA A 118 -3.42 -4.92 11.60
N SER A 119 -3.95 -5.94 12.26
CA SER A 119 -3.16 -7.04 12.83
C SER A 119 -2.83 -8.15 11.84
N LEU A 120 -3.52 -8.21 10.70
CA LEU A 120 -3.36 -9.29 9.72
C LEU A 120 -2.09 -9.07 8.90
N THR A 121 -2.02 -7.96 8.15
CA THR A 121 -0.92 -7.63 7.21
C THR A 121 0.49 -7.73 7.82
N PRO A 122 0.82 -7.06 8.94
CA PRO A 122 2.17 -7.15 9.48
C PRO A 122 2.49 -8.55 10.02
N SER A 123 1.49 -9.24 10.60
CA SER A 123 1.67 -10.61 11.10
C SER A 123 1.89 -11.61 9.96
N THR A 124 1.15 -11.49 8.86
CA THR A 124 1.29 -12.38 7.70
C THR A 124 2.63 -12.19 7.03
N LEU A 125 3.06 -10.95 6.78
CA LEU A 125 4.36 -10.67 6.17
C LEU A 125 5.51 -11.18 7.04
N ALA A 126 5.43 -10.97 8.36
CA ALA A 126 6.44 -11.41 9.30
C ALA A 126 6.49 -12.94 9.49
N LEU A 127 5.35 -13.63 9.34
CA LEU A 127 5.29 -15.09 9.32
C LEU A 127 5.87 -15.65 8.01
N ILE A 128 5.58 -15.02 6.86
CA ILE A 128 6.19 -15.37 5.57
C ILE A 128 7.71 -15.31 5.68
N THR A 129 8.28 -14.25 6.27
CA THR A 129 9.73 -14.13 6.39
C THR A 129 10.36 -15.16 7.34
N THR A 130 9.62 -15.65 8.33
CA THR A 130 10.10 -16.75 9.20
C THR A 130 9.96 -18.12 8.55
N MET A 131 8.94 -18.34 7.73
CA MET A 131 8.68 -19.63 7.08
C MET A 131 9.54 -19.85 5.84
N PHE A 132 9.89 -18.78 5.12
CA PHE A 132 10.68 -18.83 3.90
C PHE A 132 12.05 -18.21 4.13
N GLN A 133 13.01 -19.05 4.55
CA GLN A 133 14.39 -18.64 4.81
C GLN A 133 15.20 -18.49 3.51
N ASP A 134 14.95 -19.34 2.51
CA ASP A 134 15.50 -19.17 1.17
C ASP A 134 14.97 -17.88 0.51
N ALA A 135 15.89 -16.98 0.14
CA ALA A 135 15.54 -15.68 -0.42
C ALA A 135 14.71 -15.75 -1.71
N LYS A 136 14.92 -16.79 -2.54
CA LYS A 136 14.16 -16.97 -3.81
C LYS A 136 12.73 -17.37 -3.51
N GLN A 137 12.52 -18.30 -2.57
CA GLN A 137 11.18 -18.71 -2.16
C GLN A 137 10.45 -17.60 -1.38
N ARG A 138 11.17 -16.84 -0.53
CA ARG A 138 10.61 -15.68 0.18
C ARG A 138 10.09 -14.62 -0.78
N THR A 139 10.87 -14.30 -1.83
CA THR A 139 10.45 -13.35 -2.86
C THR A 139 9.18 -13.80 -3.57
N VAL A 140 9.06 -15.10 -3.91
CA VAL A 140 7.82 -15.66 -4.48
C VAL A 140 6.67 -15.55 -3.49
N ALA A 141 6.88 -15.90 -2.22
CA ALA A 141 5.85 -15.86 -1.19
C ALA A 141 5.32 -14.43 -0.95
N ILE A 142 6.22 -13.44 -0.86
CA ILE A 142 5.85 -12.02 -0.74
C ILE A 142 5.10 -11.53 -1.99
N SER A 143 5.46 -12.01 -3.18
CA SER A 143 4.78 -11.60 -4.40
C SER A 143 3.38 -12.21 -4.53
N LEU A 144 3.20 -13.47 -4.14
CA LEU A 144 1.88 -14.11 -4.03
C LEU A 144 1.01 -13.45 -2.95
N TRP A 145 1.64 -13.02 -1.86
CA TRP A 145 0.97 -12.24 -0.82
C TRP A 145 0.54 -10.86 -1.35
N ALA A 146 1.42 -10.14 -2.06
CA ALA A 146 1.11 -8.84 -2.64
C ALA A 146 0.03 -8.92 -3.73
N SER A 147 0.00 -10.00 -4.52
CA SER A 147 -1.05 -10.20 -5.52
C SER A 147 -2.43 -10.42 -4.90
N CYS A 148 -2.54 -10.77 -3.62
CA CYS A 148 -3.83 -10.86 -2.94
C CYS A 148 -4.56 -9.52 -2.92
N PHE A 149 -3.86 -8.38 -2.91
CA PHE A 149 -4.49 -7.07 -2.98
C PHE A 149 -5.17 -6.82 -4.34
N THR A 150 -4.49 -7.14 -5.44
CA THR A 150 -5.04 -6.97 -6.79
C THR A 150 -6.11 -8.01 -7.11
N ILE A 151 -5.95 -9.24 -6.64
CA ILE A 151 -7.00 -10.27 -6.74
C ILE A 151 -8.22 -9.85 -5.93
N GLY A 152 -8.03 -9.30 -4.73
CA GLY A 152 -9.14 -8.78 -3.91
C GLY A 152 -9.89 -7.64 -4.60
N ALA A 153 -9.17 -6.76 -5.30
CA ALA A 153 -9.77 -5.69 -6.11
C ALA A 153 -10.59 -6.22 -7.31
N ILE A 154 -10.16 -7.32 -7.93
CA ILE A 154 -10.89 -7.96 -9.05
C ILE A 154 -12.11 -8.72 -8.52
N VAL A 155 -11.88 -9.56 -7.52
CA VAL A 155 -12.87 -10.49 -6.98
C VAL A 155 -13.93 -9.76 -6.17
N GLY A 156 -13.58 -8.62 -5.54
CA GLY A 156 -14.48 -7.83 -4.72
C GLY A 156 -15.77 -7.44 -5.44
N PRO A 157 -15.72 -6.63 -6.52
CA PRO A 157 -16.93 -6.25 -7.26
C PRO A 157 -17.71 -7.44 -7.83
N LEU A 158 -17.00 -8.49 -8.28
CA LEU A 158 -17.63 -9.70 -8.83
C LEU A 158 -18.43 -10.46 -7.78
N LEU A 159 -17.82 -10.76 -6.63
CA LEU A 159 -18.51 -11.41 -5.51
C LEU A 159 -19.56 -10.48 -4.91
N GLY A 160 -19.26 -9.18 -4.79
CA GLY A 160 -20.19 -8.18 -4.27
C GLY A 160 -21.48 -8.09 -5.09
N GLY A 161 -21.35 -8.08 -6.42
CA GLY A 161 -22.50 -8.05 -7.33
C GLY A 161 -23.38 -9.29 -7.19
N VAL A 162 -22.77 -10.48 -7.24
CA VAL A 162 -23.50 -11.75 -7.05
C VAL A 162 -24.18 -11.80 -5.68
N MET A 163 -23.49 -11.38 -4.62
CA MET A 163 -24.07 -11.39 -3.28
C MET A 163 -25.23 -10.41 -3.14
N LEU A 164 -25.16 -9.22 -3.73
CA LEU A 164 -26.26 -8.25 -3.70
C LEU A 164 -27.43 -8.64 -4.61
N GLU A 165 -27.18 -9.43 -5.66
CA GLU A 165 -28.23 -9.94 -6.55
C GLU A 165 -29.09 -11.01 -5.88
N TYR A 166 -28.47 -11.93 -5.13
CA TYR A 166 -29.16 -13.09 -4.53
C TYR A 166 -29.37 -12.99 -3.01
N PHE A 167 -28.67 -12.10 -2.31
CA PHE A 167 -28.68 -11.95 -0.86
C PHE A 167 -28.76 -10.47 -0.44
N TRP A 168 -29.03 -10.21 0.85
CA TRP A 168 -29.04 -8.85 1.39
C TRP A 168 -27.62 -8.30 1.56
N TRP A 169 -27.47 -6.97 1.67
CA TRP A 169 -26.15 -6.31 1.73
C TRP A 169 -25.25 -6.77 2.89
N GLY A 170 -25.83 -7.22 4.00
CA GLY A 170 -25.05 -7.73 5.14
C GLY A 170 -24.30 -9.02 4.84
N SER A 171 -24.72 -9.80 3.85
CA SER A 171 -24.05 -11.01 3.39
C SER A 171 -22.60 -10.77 2.95
N LEU A 172 -22.29 -9.55 2.49
CA LEU A 172 -20.96 -9.13 2.07
C LEU A 172 -19.93 -9.21 3.20
N PHE A 173 -20.33 -8.82 4.40
CA PHE A 173 -19.47 -8.94 5.58
C PHE A 173 -19.31 -10.40 6.03
N LEU A 174 -20.29 -11.27 5.71
CA LEU A 174 -20.24 -12.69 6.05
C LEU A 174 -19.24 -13.48 5.19
N ILE A 175 -18.86 -13.01 4.00
CA ILE A 175 -17.79 -13.62 3.18
C ILE A 175 -16.48 -13.74 3.98
N GLY A 176 -16.25 -12.74 4.85
CA GLY A 176 -15.19 -12.69 5.86
C GLY A 176 -15.07 -13.94 6.74
N VAL A 177 -16.22 -14.40 7.21
CA VAL A 177 -16.30 -15.26 8.39
C VAL A 177 -15.77 -16.67 8.10
N PRO A 178 -16.15 -17.37 7.01
CA PRO A 178 -15.59 -18.69 6.70
C PRO A 178 -14.07 -18.67 6.55
N VAL A 179 -13.52 -17.61 5.95
CA VAL A 179 -12.08 -17.43 5.77
C VAL A 179 -11.37 -17.27 7.12
N MET A 180 -11.94 -16.46 8.02
CA MET A 180 -11.39 -16.29 9.37
C MET A 180 -11.48 -17.58 10.18
N VAL A 181 -12.60 -18.30 10.10
CA VAL A 181 -12.76 -19.61 10.74
C VAL A 181 -11.73 -20.62 10.22
N LEU A 182 -11.51 -20.66 8.92
CA LEU A 182 -10.50 -21.54 8.32
C LEU A 182 -9.08 -21.19 8.83
N THR A 183 -8.77 -19.89 8.91
CA THR A 183 -7.49 -19.39 9.45
C THR A 183 -7.31 -19.80 10.91
N LEU A 184 -8.38 -19.70 11.72
CA LEU A 184 -8.38 -20.10 13.13
C LEU A 184 -8.16 -21.60 13.32
N ILE A 185 -8.75 -22.43 12.46
CA ILE A 185 -8.65 -23.88 12.56
C ILE A 185 -7.30 -24.38 12.03
N VAL A 186 -6.87 -23.92 10.87
CA VAL A 186 -5.67 -24.46 10.19
C VAL A 186 -4.40 -23.76 10.67
N GLY A 187 -4.46 -22.47 10.96
CA GLY A 187 -3.33 -21.63 11.36
C GLY A 187 -2.46 -22.23 12.48
N PRO A 188 -3.01 -22.71 13.60
CA PRO A 188 -2.23 -23.31 14.69
C PRO A 188 -1.40 -24.53 14.28
N ARG A 189 -1.85 -25.28 13.24
CA ARG A 189 -1.20 -26.51 12.79
C ARG A 189 -0.05 -26.25 11.82
N VAL A 190 -0.22 -25.24 10.95
CA VAL A 190 0.72 -24.98 9.84
C VAL A 190 1.67 -23.81 10.12
N LEU A 191 1.25 -22.83 10.91
CA LEU A 191 2.03 -21.62 11.17
C LEU A 191 2.95 -21.80 12.38
N PRO A 192 4.22 -21.38 12.28
CA PRO A 192 5.13 -21.36 13.42
C PRO A 192 4.72 -20.25 14.40
N GLU A 193 5.05 -20.42 15.68
CA GLU A 193 5.01 -19.30 16.63
C GLU A 193 6.38 -18.65 16.68
N PHE A 194 6.41 -17.33 16.55
CA PHE A 194 7.61 -16.55 16.76
C PHE A 194 7.27 -15.32 17.61
N LYS A 195 8.01 -15.18 18.71
CA LYS A 195 7.93 -14.05 19.64
C LYS A 195 9.34 -13.56 19.89
N ASN A 196 9.56 -12.25 19.80
CA ASN A 196 10.83 -11.64 20.17
C ASN A 196 10.94 -11.63 21.73
N PRO A 197 11.93 -12.33 22.33
CA PRO A 197 12.11 -12.39 23.78
C PRO A 197 12.48 -11.05 24.42
N GLU A 198 13.15 -10.18 23.67
CA GLU A 198 13.62 -8.86 24.13
C GLU A 198 12.56 -7.76 23.94
N ALA A 199 11.39 -8.13 23.41
CA ALA A 199 10.35 -7.17 23.15
C ALA A 199 9.74 -6.68 24.48
N GLY A 200 10.09 -5.45 24.87
CA GLY A 200 9.63 -4.82 26.10
C GLY A 200 8.12 -4.58 26.17
N ARG A 201 7.65 -3.86 27.19
CA ARG A 201 6.20 -3.62 27.40
C ARG A 201 5.64 -2.66 26.34
N LEU A 202 4.37 -2.86 25.97
CA LEU A 202 3.65 -1.91 25.13
C LEU A 202 3.44 -0.60 25.90
N ASP A 203 3.77 0.53 25.27
CA ASP A 203 3.56 1.87 25.80
C ASP A 203 2.25 2.44 25.21
N PRO A 204 1.14 2.48 25.98
CA PRO A 204 -0.13 3.00 25.48
C PRO A 204 -0.04 4.46 25.04
N ALA A 205 0.84 5.27 25.67
CA ALA A 205 1.04 6.65 25.26
C ALA A 205 1.63 6.74 23.85
N SER A 206 2.57 5.86 23.50
CA SER A 206 3.12 5.77 22.15
C SER A 206 2.08 5.32 21.12
N VAL A 207 1.16 4.42 21.51
CA VAL A 207 0.03 4.02 20.65
C VAL A 207 -0.91 5.19 20.38
N LEU A 208 -1.30 5.93 21.42
CA LEU A 208 -2.16 7.10 21.28
C LEU A 208 -1.52 8.20 20.43
N LEU A 209 -0.21 8.44 20.61
CA LEU A 209 0.54 9.38 19.77
C LEU A 209 0.65 8.89 18.31
N SER A 210 0.86 7.59 18.08
CA SER A 210 0.86 7.02 16.73
C SER A 210 -0.49 7.19 16.03
N LEU A 211 -1.59 6.91 16.74
CA LEU A 211 -2.96 7.08 16.23
C LEU A 211 -3.29 8.55 15.99
N GLY A 212 -3.00 9.41 16.98
CA GLY A 212 -3.21 10.85 16.92
C GLY A 212 -2.32 11.56 15.90
N GLY A 213 -1.21 10.93 15.49
CA GLY A 213 -0.41 11.40 14.36
C GLY A 213 -0.95 10.92 13.03
N THR A 214 -1.29 9.62 12.93
CA THR A 214 -1.61 8.98 11.66
C THR A 214 -3.02 9.29 11.17
N VAL A 215 -4.03 9.12 12.03
CA VAL A 215 -5.44 9.28 11.62
C VAL A 215 -5.75 10.72 11.21
N PRO A 216 -5.37 11.76 11.98
CA PRO A 216 -5.61 13.14 11.57
C PRO A 216 -4.88 13.54 10.29
N VAL A 217 -3.66 13.01 10.06
CA VAL A 217 -2.93 13.27 8.81
C VAL A 217 -3.67 12.68 7.62
N ILE A 218 -4.08 11.42 7.69
CA ILE A 218 -4.81 10.76 6.58
C ILE A 218 -6.17 11.44 6.36
N TYR A 219 -6.90 11.74 7.44
CA TYR A 219 -8.17 12.47 7.36
C TYR A 219 -7.99 13.84 6.72
N GLY A 220 -7.05 14.64 7.21
CA GLY A 220 -6.79 15.98 6.69
C GLY A 220 -6.37 15.95 5.22
N ILE A 221 -5.54 14.99 4.81
CA ILE A 221 -5.16 14.75 3.41
C ILE A 221 -6.39 14.43 2.55
N LYS A 222 -7.25 13.49 2.97
CA LYS A 222 -8.46 13.12 2.21
C LYS A 222 -9.44 14.28 2.10
N GLU A 223 -9.65 15.02 3.18
CA GLU A 223 -10.61 16.12 3.19
C GLU A 223 -10.10 17.33 2.41
N LEU A 224 -8.79 17.60 2.43
CA LEU A 224 -8.14 18.56 1.53
C LEU A 224 -8.34 18.18 0.06
N ALA A 225 -8.25 16.88 -0.27
CA ALA A 225 -8.49 16.41 -1.63
C ALA A 225 -9.95 16.55 -2.05
N ARG A 226 -10.90 16.41 -1.10
CA ARG A 226 -12.34 16.50 -1.36
C ARG A 226 -12.84 17.94 -1.46
N ASN A 227 -12.56 18.76 -0.44
CA ASN A 227 -13.15 20.10 -0.30
C ASN A 227 -12.14 21.22 -0.63
N GLY A 228 -10.88 20.88 -0.91
CA GLY A 228 -9.82 21.87 -1.11
C GLY A 228 -9.26 22.41 0.20
N TRP A 229 -8.61 23.58 0.13
CA TRP A 229 -7.87 24.20 1.23
C TRP A 229 -8.77 24.87 2.27
N GLU A 230 -9.56 24.09 2.97
CA GLU A 230 -10.37 24.56 4.10
C GLU A 230 -9.58 24.61 5.41
N ALA A 231 -9.94 25.55 6.29
CA ALA A 231 -9.21 25.78 7.55
C ALA A 231 -9.22 24.56 8.48
N LEU A 232 -10.33 23.83 8.56
CA LEU A 232 -10.48 22.68 9.46
C LEU A 232 -9.60 21.49 9.01
N PRO A 233 -9.67 21.00 7.76
CA PRO A 233 -8.74 19.98 7.25
C PRO A 233 -7.27 20.33 7.43
N VAL A 234 -6.88 21.59 7.14
CA VAL A 234 -5.50 22.07 7.35
C VAL A 234 -5.12 22.01 8.82
N ALA A 235 -5.99 22.46 9.73
CA ALA A 235 -5.73 22.44 11.17
C ALA A 235 -5.60 21.00 11.70
N VAL A 236 -6.46 20.08 11.26
CA VAL A 236 -6.42 18.66 11.66
C VAL A 236 -5.16 17.98 11.12
N LEU A 237 -4.78 18.25 9.86
CA LEU A 237 -3.52 17.79 9.28
C LEU A 237 -2.32 18.30 10.07
N ALA A 238 -2.27 19.61 10.35
CA ALA A 238 -1.18 20.23 11.10
C ALA A 238 -1.07 19.68 12.52
N ALA A 239 -2.20 19.50 13.22
CA ALA A 239 -2.24 18.88 14.54
C ALA A 239 -1.70 17.43 14.49
N GLY A 240 -2.11 16.65 13.50
CA GLY A 240 -1.58 15.30 13.27
C GLY A 240 -0.07 15.29 13.04
N LEU A 241 0.46 16.20 12.21
CA LEU A 241 1.90 16.33 11.98
C LEU A 241 2.66 16.69 13.27
N VAL A 242 2.13 17.62 14.08
CA VAL A 242 2.72 17.98 15.38
C VAL A 242 2.74 16.77 16.32
N ILE A 243 1.62 16.03 16.42
CA ILE A 243 1.54 14.82 17.25
C ILE A 243 2.51 13.75 16.72
N GLY A 244 2.66 13.61 15.41
CA GLY A 244 3.64 12.71 14.77
C GLY A 244 5.08 13.07 15.11
N VAL A 245 5.43 14.38 15.14
CA VAL A 245 6.75 14.84 15.59
C VAL A 245 6.97 14.50 17.06
N LEU A 246 5.97 14.72 17.92
CA LEU A 246 6.03 14.36 19.34
C LEU A 246 6.18 12.83 19.52
N PHE A 247 5.50 12.04 18.71
CA PHE A 247 5.66 10.59 18.66
C PHE A 247 7.11 10.20 18.37
N VAL A 248 7.69 10.73 17.29
CA VAL A 248 9.08 10.43 16.88
C VAL A 248 10.08 10.87 17.95
N GLN A 249 9.92 12.06 18.53
CA GLN A 249 10.78 12.56 19.60
C GLN A 249 10.72 11.66 20.84
N ARG A 250 9.53 11.17 21.18
CA ARG A 250 9.34 10.21 22.28
C ARG A 250 10.00 8.87 21.95
N GLN A 251 9.81 8.33 20.75
CA GLN A 251 10.42 7.05 20.36
C GLN A 251 11.95 7.08 20.45
N ARG A 252 12.58 8.21 20.13
CA ARG A 252 14.04 8.40 20.27
C ARG A 252 14.55 8.31 21.71
N ARG A 253 13.69 8.54 22.70
CA ARG A 253 14.06 8.57 24.13
C ARG A 253 13.73 7.29 24.89
N LEU A 254 12.85 6.43 24.33
CA LEU A 254 12.41 5.21 24.98
C LEU A 254 13.44 4.09 24.81
N SER A 255 13.64 3.30 25.86
CA SER A 255 14.49 2.10 25.82
C SER A 255 13.86 0.95 25.04
N SER A 256 12.53 0.87 25.01
CA SER A 256 11.77 -0.09 24.19
C SER A 256 10.71 0.66 23.38
N PRO A 257 11.10 1.34 22.28
CA PRO A 257 10.18 2.13 21.49
C PRO A 257 9.17 1.23 20.75
N LEU A 258 8.00 1.81 20.43
CA LEU A 258 7.02 1.22 19.54
C LEU A 258 7.57 1.13 18.11
N LEU A 259 8.28 2.18 17.67
CA LEU A 259 8.91 2.25 16.36
C LEU A 259 10.40 2.52 16.54
N ASP A 260 11.24 1.61 16.06
CA ASP A 260 12.68 1.82 16.07
C ASP A 260 13.10 2.78 14.95
N VAL A 261 13.19 4.06 15.32
CA VAL A 261 13.59 5.15 14.42
C VAL A 261 15.03 5.04 13.92
N THR A 262 15.87 4.21 14.54
CA THR A 262 17.26 3.99 14.07
C THR A 262 17.31 3.21 12.76
N LEU A 263 16.22 2.51 12.40
CA LEU A 263 16.08 1.85 11.10
C LEU A 263 16.22 2.87 9.94
N PHE A 264 15.73 4.10 10.14
CA PHE A 264 15.83 5.16 9.12
C PHE A 264 17.26 5.71 8.93
N ALA A 265 18.19 5.43 9.86
CA ALA A 265 19.60 5.76 9.66
C ALA A 265 20.27 4.85 8.61
N HIS A 266 19.67 3.68 8.33
CA HIS A 266 20.16 2.78 7.29
C HIS A 266 19.66 3.25 5.92
N GLY A 267 20.57 3.82 5.12
CA GLY A 267 20.24 4.38 3.80
C GLY A 267 19.51 3.39 2.87
N ARG A 268 19.80 2.09 2.97
CA ARG A 268 19.11 1.03 2.19
C ARG A 268 17.63 0.88 2.58
N PHE A 269 17.35 0.88 3.88
CA PHE A 269 16.00 0.77 4.43
C PHE A 269 15.16 2.00 4.05
N THR A 270 15.71 3.19 4.27
CA THR A 270 15.06 4.46 3.95
C THR A 270 14.81 4.62 2.45
N ALA A 271 15.79 4.29 1.60
CA ALA A 271 15.61 4.36 0.15
C ALA A 271 14.48 3.45 -0.33
N ALA A 272 14.40 2.21 0.18
CA ALA A 272 13.35 1.28 -0.19
C ALA A 272 11.95 1.74 0.26
N LEU A 273 11.81 2.27 1.48
CA LEU A 273 10.54 2.86 1.94
C LEU A 273 10.13 4.09 1.12
N LEU A 274 11.08 4.99 0.80
CA LEU A 274 10.80 6.17 -0.01
C LEU A 274 10.39 5.80 -1.44
N SER A 275 10.96 4.73 -2.02
CA SER A 275 10.53 4.23 -3.33
C SER A 275 9.11 3.65 -3.30
N LEU A 276 8.73 2.93 -2.24
CA LEU A 276 7.35 2.46 -2.03
C LEU A 276 6.37 3.62 -1.88
N LEU A 277 6.75 4.62 -1.08
CA LEU A 277 5.98 5.86 -0.89
C LEU A 277 5.78 6.61 -2.22
N ALA A 278 6.86 6.82 -2.98
CA ALA A 278 6.82 7.53 -4.26
C ALA A 278 5.98 6.79 -5.31
N TYR A 279 6.12 5.46 -5.40
CA TYR A 279 5.29 4.65 -6.31
C TYR A 279 3.81 4.71 -5.92
N SER A 280 3.49 4.55 -4.63
CA SER A 280 2.11 4.58 -4.17
C SER A 280 1.47 5.96 -4.31
N LEU A 281 2.24 7.04 -4.15
CA LEU A 281 1.83 8.40 -4.45
C LEU A 281 1.35 8.56 -5.89
N ILE A 282 2.09 8.01 -6.84
CA ILE A 282 1.70 8.08 -8.24
C ILE A 282 0.54 7.13 -8.52
N GLY A 283 0.58 5.91 -7.97
CA GLY A 283 -0.48 4.90 -8.13
C GLY A 283 -1.84 5.38 -7.67
N GLY A 284 -1.94 5.98 -6.47
CA GLY A 284 -3.18 6.53 -5.93
C GLY A 284 -3.74 7.67 -6.79
N THR A 285 -2.86 8.54 -7.29
CA THR A 285 -3.23 9.66 -8.18
C THR A 285 -3.74 9.15 -9.53
N VAL A 286 -2.99 8.25 -10.19
CA VAL A 286 -3.40 7.67 -11.47
C VAL A 286 -4.74 6.95 -11.32
N MET A 287 -4.94 6.22 -10.23
CA MET A 287 -6.20 5.54 -9.95
C MET A 287 -7.36 6.54 -9.87
N LEU A 288 -7.21 7.64 -9.12
CA LEU A 288 -8.22 8.69 -9.02
C LEU A 288 -8.57 9.28 -10.39
N PHE A 289 -7.56 9.64 -11.19
CA PHE A 289 -7.78 10.21 -12.52
C PHE A 289 -8.45 9.22 -13.49
N MET A 290 -8.06 7.94 -13.47
CA MET A 290 -8.73 6.92 -14.29
C MET A 290 -10.20 6.78 -13.90
N THR A 291 -10.50 6.71 -12.61
CA THR A 291 -11.88 6.60 -12.11
C THR A 291 -12.71 7.83 -12.50
N GLN A 292 -12.16 9.04 -12.34
CA GLN A 292 -12.83 10.28 -12.74
C GLN A 292 -13.02 10.36 -14.26
N TYR A 293 -12.07 9.90 -15.05
CA TYR A 293 -12.21 9.85 -16.51
C TYR A 293 -13.35 8.91 -16.92
N PHE A 294 -13.37 7.68 -16.42
CA PHE A 294 -14.40 6.70 -16.79
C PHE A 294 -15.79 7.17 -16.34
N GLN A 295 -15.93 7.64 -15.10
CA GLN A 295 -17.25 8.01 -14.58
C GLN A 295 -17.69 9.39 -15.06
N ALA A 296 -16.89 10.42 -14.77
CA ALA A 296 -17.33 11.79 -14.96
C ALA A 296 -17.10 12.29 -16.40
N ALA A 297 -16.04 11.87 -17.09
CA ALA A 297 -15.78 12.29 -18.47
C ALA A 297 -16.49 11.41 -19.51
N GLN A 298 -16.50 10.08 -19.32
CA GLN A 298 -17.10 9.11 -20.25
C GLN A 298 -18.54 8.71 -19.87
N GLY A 299 -19.06 9.14 -18.71
CA GLY A 299 -20.42 8.81 -18.27
C GLY A 299 -20.61 7.33 -17.94
N MET A 300 -19.53 6.58 -17.74
CA MET A 300 -19.62 5.16 -17.38
C MET A 300 -20.17 5.02 -15.97
N SER A 301 -21.01 4.01 -15.75
CA SER A 301 -21.41 3.67 -14.40
C SER A 301 -20.19 3.29 -13.53
N PRO A 302 -20.26 3.41 -12.20
CA PRO A 302 -19.19 2.96 -11.31
C PRO A 302 -18.77 1.50 -11.55
N PHE A 303 -19.72 0.65 -11.92
CA PHE A 303 -19.47 -0.74 -12.27
C PHE A 303 -18.63 -0.87 -13.55
N GLU A 304 -19.01 -0.19 -14.64
CA GLU A 304 -18.26 -0.20 -15.89
C GLU A 304 -16.87 0.41 -15.74
N ALA A 305 -16.74 1.49 -14.96
CA ALA A 305 -15.45 2.07 -14.60
C ALA A 305 -14.57 1.06 -13.85
N GLY A 306 -15.15 0.32 -12.91
CA GLY A 306 -14.50 -0.81 -12.24
C GLY A 306 -14.04 -1.90 -13.21
N LEU A 307 -14.89 -2.28 -14.18
CA LEU A 307 -14.52 -3.23 -15.24
C LEU A 307 -13.36 -2.71 -16.10
N GLY A 308 -13.33 -1.41 -16.40
CA GLY A 308 -12.23 -0.76 -17.12
C GLY A 308 -10.89 -0.81 -16.37
N MET A 309 -10.92 -0.93 -15.04
CA MET A 309 -9.72 -1.06 -14.20
C MET A 309 -9.23 -2.50 -14.04
N LEU A 310 -10.07 -3.50 -14.34
CA LEU A 310 -9.73 -4.92 -14.19
C LEU A 310 -8.49 -5.34 -15.00
N PRO A 311 -8.28 -4.90 -16.27
CA PRO A 311 -7.06 -5.20 -17.00
C PRO A 311 -5.79 -4.72 -16.27
N GLY A 312 -5.87 -3.57 -15.59
CA GLY A 312 -4.84 -3.07 -14.68
C GLY A 312 -4.49 -4.04 -13.58
N MET A 313 -5.50 -4.44 -12.81
CA MET A 313 -5.34 -5.36 -11.70
C MET A 313 -4.85 -6.74 -12.15
N ALA A 314 -5.32 -7.23 -13.30
CA ALA A 314 -4.87 -8.49 -13.89
C ALA A 314 -3.39 -8.39 -14.31
N ALA A 315 -2.99 -7.30 -14.95
CA ALA A 315 -1.61 -7.07 -15.37
C ALA A 315 -0.65 -6.97 -14.17
N ALA A 316 -1.04 -6.27 -13.09
CA ALA A 316 -0.27 -6.28 -11.84
C ALA A 316 -0.17 -7.69 -11.23
N THR A 317 -1.26 -8.47 -11.23
CA THR A 317 -1.26 -9.86 -10.74
C THR A 317 -0.28 -10.74 -11.54
N VAL A 318 -0.29 -10.63 -12.87
CA VAL A 318 0.68 -11.34 -13.72
C VAL A 318 2.11 -10.90 -13.42
N SER A 319 2.33 -9.59 -13.23
CA SER A 319 3.65 -9.06 -12.90
C SER A 319 4.16 -9.56 -11.55
N PHE A 320 3.31 -9.67 -10.52
CA PHE A 320 3.66 -10.30 -9.24
C PHE A 320 4.08 -11.77 -9.40
N ALA A 321 3.50 -12.51 -10.35
CA ALA A 321 3.92 -13.88 -10.63
C ALA A 321 5.25 -13.97 -11.40
N VAL A 322 5.48 -13.02 -12.31
CA VAL A 322 6.64 -13.03 -13.23
C VAL A 322 7.89 -12.41 -12.59
N CYS A 323 7.76 -11.35 -11.80
CA CYS A 323 8.89 -10.60 -11.27
C CYS A 323 9.87 -11.45 -10.42
N PRO A 324 9.43 -12.42 -9.59
CA PRO A 324 10.34 -13.26 -8.82
C PRO A 324 11.12 -14.24 -9.71
N ILE A 325 10.56 -14.62 -10.86
CA ILE A 325 11.20 -15.51 -11.83
C ILE A 325 12.34 -14.75 -12.51
N ILE A 326 12.10 -13.51 -12.92
CA ILE A 326 13.12 -12.64 -13.52
C ILE A 326 14.21 -12.29 -12.50
N ALA A 327 13.84 -11.95 -11.27
CA ALA A 327 14.77 -11.56 -10.20
C ALA A 327 15.74 -12.69 -9.75
N ARG A 328 15.50 -13.94 -10.18
CA ARG A 328 16.46 -15.05 -10.00
C ARG A 328 17.64 -14.99 -10.97
N LYS A 329 17.46 -14.35 -12.13
CA LYS A 329 18.47 -14.26 -13.20
C LYS A 329 19.05 -12.85 -13.32
N VAL A 330 18.25 -11.84 -12.98
CA VAL A 330 18.59 -10.42 -13.11
C VAL A 330 18.60 -9.79 -11.72
N ARG A 331 19.51 -8.85 -11.46
CA ARG A 331 19.55 -8.12 -10.18
C ARG A 331 18.22 -7.37 -9.96
N PRO A 332 17.63 -7.42 -8.75
CA PRO A 332 16.38 -6.73 -8.44
C PRO A 332 16.38 -5.24 -8.82
N ALA A 333 17.50 -4.55 -8.67
CA ALA A 333 17.65 -3.15 -9.04
C ALA A 333 17.34 -2.88 -10.52
N TYR A 334 17.72 -3.78 -11.44
CA TYR A 334 17.42 -3.63 -12.87
C TYR A 334 15.97 -3.99 -13.19
N VAL A 335 15.39 -4.96 -12.51
CA VAL A 335 13.96 -5.31 -12.68
C VAL A 335 13.08 -4.15 -12.23
N ILE A 336 13.39 -3.57 -11.08
CA ILE A 336 12.72 -2.37 -10.56
C ILE A 336 12.98 -1.17 -11.48
N GLY A 337 14.23 -0.96 -11.93
CA GLY A 337 14.59 0.13 -12.85
C GLY A 337 13.85 0.06 -14.19
N ALA A 338 13.74 -1.14 -14.78
CA ALA A 338 12.96 -1.36 -16.00
C ALA A 338 11.46 -1.11 -15.77
N GLY A 339 10.93 -1.53 -14.61
CA GLY A 339 9.56 -1.21 -14.19
C GLY A 339 9.33 0.30 -14.09
N ILE A 340 10.24 1.03 -13.44
CA ILE A 340 10.17 2.48 -13.34
C ILE A 340 10.22 3.13 -14.73
N ALA A 341 11.13 2.71 -15.61
CA ALA A 341 11.19 3.22 -16.98
C ALA A 341 9.89 2.98 -17.76
N GLY A 342 9.27 1.81 -17.60
CA GLY A 342 7.97 1.51 -18.19
C GLY A 342 6.84 2.38 -17.64
N VAL A 343 6.80 2.59 -16.31
CA VAL A 343 5.86 3.52 -15.67
C VAL A 343 6.06 4.94 -16.20
N THR A 344 7.30 5.42 -16.28
CA THR A 344 7.62 6.75 -16.85
C THR A 344 7.15 6.86 -18.29
N ALA A 345 7.40 5.84 -19.12
CA ALA A 345 6.98 5.84 -20.51
C ALA A 345 5.45 5.94 -20.66
N VAL A 346 4.69 5.18 -19.86
CA VAL A 346 3.22 5.27 -19.86
C VAL A 346 2.74 6.65 -19.41
N LEU A 347 3.34 7.22 -18.37
CA LEU A 347 2.98 8.55 -17.90
C LEU A 347 3.28 9.62 -18.96
N LEU A 348 4.38 9.50 -19.71
CA LEU A 348 4.66 10.36 -20.86
C LEU A 348 3.67 10.15 -22.01
N THR A 349 3.17 8.93 -22.23
CA THR A 349 2.06 8.72 -23.17
C THR A 349 0.79 9.41 -22.68
N PHE A 350 0.52 9.39 -21.37
CA PHE A 350 -0.64 10.08 -20.80
C PHE A 350 -0.58 11.60 -20.96
N THR A 351 0.61 12.22 -21.08
CA THR A 351 0.72 13.65 -21.41
C THR A 351 0.36 13.99 -22.86
N GLN A 352 0.14 12.98 -23.71
CA GLN A 352 -0.15 13.14 -25.13
C GLN A 352 -1.59 12.71 -25.48
N LEU A 353 -2.41 12.37 -24.48
CA LEU A 353 -3.78 11.93 -24.73
C LEU A 353 -4.67 13.13 -25.05
N ASP A 354 -5.30 13.16 -26.22
CA ASP A 354 -6.37 14.11 -26.51
C ASP A 354 -7.71 13.66 -25.94
N ALA A 355 -8.69 14.57 -25.84
CA ALA A 355 -10.06 14.26 -25.38
C ALA A 355 -10.79 13.21 -26.25
N GLY A 356 -10.34 13.01 -27.49
CA GLY A 356 -10.82 11.96 -28.40
C GLY A 356 -10.05 10.63 -28.30
N SER A 357 -9.02 10.55 -27.45
CA SER A 357 -8.26 9.32 -27.22
C SER A 357 -9.18 8.28 -26.60
N GLY A 358 -9.56 7.28 -27.37
CA GLY A 358 -10.54 6.29 -26.96
C GLY A 358 -10.20 5.64 -25.62
N THR A 359 -11.22 5.35 -24.82
CA THR A 359 -11.16 4.71 -23.49
C THR A 359 -10.24 3.48 -23.45
N ALA A 360 -10.12 2.75 -24.56
CA ALA A 360 -9.23 1.61 -24.71
C ALA A 360 -7.73 1.95 -24.50
N VAL A 361 -7.26 3.13 -24.92
CA VAL A 361 -5.86 3.55 -24.76
C VAL A 361 -5.55 3.77 -23.27
N LEU A 362 -6.47 4.36 -22.53
CA LEU A 362 -6.33 4.58 -21.08
C LEU A 362 -6.35 3.26 -20.31
N ILE A 363 -7.25 2.34 -20.66
CA ILE A 363 -7.29 0.99 -20.09
C ILE A 363 -5.98 0.25 -20.36
N ALA A 364 -5.48 0.28 -21.60
CA ALA A 364 -4.22 -0.34 -21.97
C ALA A 364 -3.02 0.30 -21.25
N GLY A 365 -2.98 1.63 -21.18
CA GLY A 365 -1.96 2.36 -20.45
C GLY A 365 -1.97 2.02 -18.96
N PHE A 366 -3.14 1.96 -18.32
CA PHE A 366 -3.28 1.56 -16.93
C PHE A 366 -2.83 0.11 -16.69
N ALA A 367 -3.08 -0.80 -17.64
CA ALA A 367 -2.56 -2.16 -17.61
C ALA A 367 -1.03 -2.20 -17.65
N VAL A 368 -0.40 -1.44 -18.54
CA VAL A 368 1.06 -1.35 -18.62
C VAL A 368 1.65 -0.69 -17.37
N PHE A 369 1.05 0.40 -16.88
CA PHE A 369 1.43 1.06 -15.62
C PHE A 369 1.43 0.07 -14.46
N SER A 370 0.34 -0.68 -14.32
CA SER A 370 0.14 -1.66 -13.25
C SER A 370 1.13 -2.84 -13.35
N PHE A 371 1.40 -3.32 -14.57
CA PHE A 371 2.40 -4.36 -14.82
C PHE A 371 3.81 -3.91 -14.47
N CYS A 372 4.21 -2.73 -14.94
CA CYS A 372 5.55 -2.18 -14.74
C CYS A 372 5.78 -1.74 -13.28
N GLY A 373 4.74 -1.35 -12.56
CA GLY A 373 4.83 -0.90 -11.17
C GLY A 373 4.91 -2.01 -10.13
N ALA A 374 4.27 -3.16 -10.36
CA ALA A 374 4.21 -4.26 -9.39
C ALA A 374 5.58 -4.79 -8.88
N PRO A 375 6.67 -4.84 -9.68
CA PRO A 375 7.99 -5.22 -9.18
C PRO A 375 8.51 -4.30 -8.08
N ILE A 376 8.18 -2.99 -8.11
CA ILE A 376 8.57 -2.02 -7.08
C ILE A 376 7.96 -2.44 -5.74
N VAL A 377 6.69 -2.82 -5.73
CA VAL A 377 5.98 -3.24 -4.52
C VAL A 377 6.53 -4.57 -4.00
N ALA A 378 6.60 -5.60 -4.83
CA ALA A 378 6.99 -6.94 -4.37
C ALA A 378 8.48 -7.03 -3.99
N LEU A 379 9.36 -6.58 -4.88
CA LEU A 379 10.81 -6.64 -4.64
C LEU A 379 11.24 -5.58 -3.62
N GLY A 380 10.65 -4.38 -3.66
CA GLY A 380 10.90 -3.32 -2.68
C GLY A 380 10.49 -3.75 -1.27
N THR A 381 9.31 -4.33 -1.09
CA THR A 381 8.88 -4.87 0.22
C THR A 381 9.81 -5.97 0.70
N ASN A 382 10.20 -6.91 -0.16
CA ASN A 382 11.16 -7.96 0.20
C ASN A 382 12.53 -7.39 0.57
N MET A 383 12.97 -6.30 -0.06
CA MET A 383 14.21 -5.60 0.30
C MET A 383 14.07 -4.91 1.66
N VAL A 384 12.98 -4.19 1.93
CA VAL A 384 12.76 -3.56 3.25
C VAL A 384 12.81 -4.61 4.35
N VAL A 385 12.02 -5.67 4.23
CA VAL A 385 11.95 -6.70 5.27
C VAL A 385 13.24 -7.53 5.34
N GLY A 386 13.92 -7.73 4.21
CA GLY A 386 15.19 -8.46 4.16
C GLY A 386 16.38 -7.69 4.73
N THR A 387 16.29 -6.36 4.88
CA THR A 387 17.36 -5.53 5.47
C THR A 387 17.33 -5.47 6.99
N VAL A 388 16.26 -5.96 7.63
CA VAL A 388 16.12 -5.96 9.08
C VAL A 388 16.28 -7.37 9.66
N PRO A 389 16.76 -7.50 10.91
CA PRO A 389 16.74 -8.77 11.62
C PRO A 389 15.35 -9.40 11.67
N ALA A 390 15.27 -10.73 11.72
CA ALA A 390 14.02 -11.47 11.70
C ALA A 390 13.07 -11.04 12.82
N GLU A 391 13.60 -10.56 13.95
CA GLU A 391 12.90 -10.04 15.12
C GLU A 391 12.13 -8.75 14.86
N LYS A 392 12.54 -7.97 13.84
CA LYS A 392 11.95 -6.67 13.47
C LYS A 392 11.13 -6.72 12.18
N ALA A 393 10.97 -7.90 11.59
CA ALA A 393 10.25 -8.08 10.32
C ALA A 393 8.79 -7.58 10.37
N GLY A 394 8.09 -7.74 11.50
CA GLY A 394 6.73 -7.23 11.69
C GLY A 394 6.67 -5.70 11.64
N SER A 395 7.59 -5.05 12.34
CA SER A 395 7.73 -3.59 12.33
C SER A 395 8.13 -3.04 10.93
N ALA A 396 9.05 -3.70 10.24
CA ALA A 396 9.44 -3.33 8.87
C ALA A 396 8.29 -3.53 7.87
N GLY A 397 7.52 -4.60 8.02
CA GLY A 397 6.31 -4.85 7.22
C GLY A 397 5.23 -3.80 7.42
N ALA A 398 5.00 -3.41 8.68
CA ALA A 398 4.08 -2.33 9.03
C ALA A 398 4.50 -1.00 8.39
N LEU A 399 5.79 -0.66 8.42
CA LEU A 399 6.32 0.55 7.78
C LEU A 399 6.21 0.54 6.25
N SER A 400 6.47 -0.61 5.60
CA SER A 400 6.26 -0.77 4.15
C SER A 400 4.80 -0.52 3.79
N GLN A 401 3.87 -1.12 4.54
CA GLN A 401 2.45 -0.94 4.27
C GLN A 401 1.99 0.50 4.57
N MET A 402 2.46 1.09 5.67
CA MET A 402 2.19 2.49 6.00
C MET A 402 2.68 3.42 4.88
N SER A 403 3.85 3.14 4.30
CA SER A 403 4.39 3.90 3.15
C SER A 403 3.48 3.81 1.92
N ASN A 404 2.87 2.64 1.67
CA ASN A 404 1.92 2.51 0.57
C ASN A 404 0.63 3.32 0.82
N GLU A 405 0.04 3.20 2.01
CA GLU A 405 -1.20 3.91 2.36
C GLU A 405 -1.01 5.43 2.35
N PHE A 406 0.05 5.91 3.01
CA PHE A 406 0.38 7.34 3.03
C PHE A 406 0.74 7.86 1.65
N GLY A 407 1.48 7.07 0.86
CA GLY A 407 1.83 7.42 -0.50
C GLY A 407 0.57 7.69 -1.30
N ALA A 408 -0.33 6.70 -1.40
CA ALA A 408 -1.56 6.82 -2.14
C ALA A 408 -2.41 8.03 -1.71
N ALA A 409 -2.56 8.24 -0.40
CA ALA A 409 -3.30 9.38 0.13
C ALA A 409 -2.63 10.73 -0.22
N LEU A 410 -1.32 10.86 -0.02
CA LEU A 410 -0.55 12.06 -0.37
C LEU A 410 -0.64 12.36 -1.86
N GLY A 411 -0.62 11.35 -2.73
CA GLY A 411 -0.77 11.52 -4.16
C GLY A 411 -2.10 12.16 -4.53
N VAL A 412 -3.18 11.58 -4.03
CA VAL A 412 -4.54 12.10 -4.21
C VAL A 412 -4.65 13.55 -3.73
N ALA A 413 -4.08 13.91 -2.59
CA ALA A 413 -4.17 15.26 -2.06
C ALA A 413 -3.19 16.29 -2.66
N THR A 414 -2.05 15.86 -3.21
CA THR A 414 -1.06 16.79 -3.75
C THR A 414 -1.17 16.89 -5.25
N LEU A 415 -0.95 15.79 -5.96
CA LEU A 415 -1.04 15.73 -7.41
C LEU A 415 -2.50 15.85 -7.87
N GLY A 416 -3.45 15.27 -7.15
CA GLY A 416 -4.87 15.46 -7.43
C GLY A 416 -5.30 16.93 -7.34
N THR A 417 -4.89 17.64 -6.28
CA THR A 417 -5.15 19.08 -6.15
C THR A 417 -4.42 19.90 -7.21
N ALA A 418 -3.19 19.56 -7.58
CA ALA A 418 -2.49 20.23 -8.68
C ALA A 418 -3.23 20.07 -10.02
N GLY A 419 -3.69 18.85 -10.34
CA GLY A 419 -4.48 18.63 -11.55
C GLY A 419 -5.86 19.28 -11.50
N LEU A 420 -6.50 19.35 -10.33
CA LEU A 420 -7.75 20.09 -10.14
C LEU A 420 -7.56 21.60 -10.31
N ALA A 421 -6.42 22.15 -9.86
CA ALA A 421 -6.10 23.56 -10.05
C ALA A 421 -5.94 23.91 -11.54
N VAL A 422 -5.28 23.04 -12.31
CA VAL A 422 -5.17 23.17 -13.78
C VAL A 422 -6.54 23.06 -14.44
N TYR A 423 -7.35 22.08 -14.04
CA TYR A 423 -8.73 21.96 -14.50
C TYR A 423 -9.52 23.24 -14.29
N ARG A 424 -9.46 23.80 -13.08
CA ARG A 424 -10.15 25.04 -12.69
C ARG A 424 -9.71 26.24 -13.51
N SER A 425 -8.42 26.38 -13.80
CA SER A 425 -7.93 27.48 -14.63
C SER A 425 -8.40 27.39 -16.08
N GLU A 426 -8.48 26.18 -16.63
CA GLU A 426 -8.91 25.96 -18.02
C GLU A 426 -10.43 26.11 -18.17
N ILE A 427 -11.21 25.61 -17.20
CA ILE A 427 -12.67 25.64 -17.26
C ILE A 427 -13.26 27.03 -16.97
N ALA A 428 -12.53 27.88 -16.22
CA ALA A 428 -13.02 29.21 -15.80
C ALA A 428 -13.50 30.08 -16.97
N ASP A 429 -12.76 30.06 -18.08
CA ASP A 429 -12.98 30.90 -19.25
C ASP A 429 -13.74 30.19 -20.40
N THR A 430 -14.04 28.89 -20.23
CA THR A 430 -14.58 28.05 -21.32
C THR A 430 -16.01 27.54 -21.08
N VAL A 431 -16.64 27.89 -19.96
CA VAL A 431 -18.07 27.55 -19.73
C VAL A 431 -18.95 28.28 -20.76
N PRO A 432 -19.76 27.56 -21.56
CA PRO A 432 -20.59 28.17 -22.61
C PRO A 432 -21.65 29.13 -22.07
N ALA A 433 -21.93 30.19 -22.82
CA ALA A 433 -23.05 31.08 -22.55
C ALA A 433 -24.39 30.32 -22.67
N GLY A 434 -25.24 30.41 -21.64
CA GLY A 434 -26.54 29.73 -21.59
C GLY A 434 -26.63 28.57 -20.60
N VAL A 435 -25.51 28.15 -20.00
CA VAL A 435 -25.50 27.19 -18.87
C VAL A 435 -25.99 27.91 -17.59
N PRO A 436 -26.95 27.33 -16.83
CA PRO A 436 -27.39 27.89 -15.55
C PRO A 436 -26.22 28.12 -14.59
N ALA A 437 -26.25 29.22 -13.82
CA ALA A 437 -25.15 29.58 -12.92
C ALA A 437 -24.75 28.45 -11.95
N GLY A 438 -25.72 27.74 -11.36
CA GLY A 438 -25.44 26.61 -10.48
C GLY A 438 -24.74 25.43 -11.18
N ALA A 439 -25.05 25.17 -12.45
CA ALA A 439 -24.38 24.12 -13.23
C ALA A 439 -22.98 24.58 -13.68
N ALA A 440 -22.82 25.87 -14.00
CA ALA A 440 -21.52 26.47 -14.29
C ALA A 440 -20.59 26.44 -13.07
N ASP A 441 -21.09 26.75 -11.88
CA ASP A 441 -20.32 26.74 -10.64
C ASP A 441 -19.94 25.29 -10.25
N ALA A 442 -20.89 24.35 -10.34
CA ALA A 442 -20.60 22.94 -10.12
C ALA A 442 -19.55 22.39 -11.11
N ALA A 443 -19.60 22.82 -12.37
CA ALA A 443 -18.60 22.47 -13.36
C ALA A 443 -17.24 23.13 -13.10
N ARG A 444 -17.20 24.37 -12.62
CA ARG A 444 -15.93 24.98 -12.19
C ARG A 444 -15.33 24.26 -10.99
N ASP A 445 -16.16 23.76 -10.09
CA ASP A 445 -15.68 23.12 -8.86
C ASP A 445 -15.00 21.78 -9.12
N SER A 446 -15.57 20.93 -9.97
CA SER A 446 -15.00 19.62 -10.33
C SER A 446 -15.68 18.98 -11.55
N VAL A 447 -14.99 18.02 -12.18
CA VAL A 447 -15.56 17.18 -13.25
C VAL A 447 -16.76 16.37 -12.76
N ALA A 448 -16.70 15.84 -11.53
CA ALA A 448 -17.83 15.13 -10.93
C ALA A 448 -19.04 16.06 -10.72
N GLY A 449 -18.80 17.31 -10.30
CA GLY A 449 -19.83 18.34 -10.20
C GLY A 449 -20.42 18.71 -11.56
N ALA A 450 -19.60 18.81 -12.61
CA ALA A 450 -20.06 18.99 -13.98
C ALA A 450 -20.98 17.85 -14.43
N ALA A 451 -20.55 16.61 -14.24
CA ALA A 451 -21.32 15.43 -14.59
C ALA A 451 -22.68 15.39 -13.86
N ALA A 452 -22.70 15.62 -12.54
CA ALA A 452 -23.94 15.69 -11.77
C ALA A 452 -24.86 16.82 -12.24
N ALA A 453 -24.30 17.99 -12.59
CA ALA A 453 -25.08 19.11 -13.09
C ALA A 453 -25.75 18.82 -14.45
N THR A 454 -25.15 17.95 -15.28
CA THR A 454 -25.71 17.60 -16.60
C THR A 454 -27.00 16.80 -16.54
N GLU A 455 -27.26 16.08 -15.44
CA GLU A 455 -28.51 15.32 -15.25
C GLU A 455 -29.76 16.22 -15.25
N GLY A 456 -29.60 17.49 -14.87
CA GLY A 456 -30.66 18.49 -14.88
C GLY A 456 -30.74 19.35 -16.15
N LEU A 457 -29.87 19.12 -17.15
CA LEU A 457 -29.79 19.91 -18.38
C LEU A 457 -30.42 19.17 -19.56
N SER A 458 -30.80 19.92 -20.60
CA SER A 458 -31.21 19.32 -21.87
C SER A 458 -30.00 18.68 -22.58
N GLY A 459 -30.21 17.55 -23.27
CA GLY A 459 -29.13 16.78 -23.90
C GLY A 459 -28.11 17.60 -24.73
N PRO A 460 -28.54 18.56 -25.58
CA PRO A 460 -27.60 19.40 -26.31
C PRO A 460 -26.78 20.33 -25.41
N LEU A 461 -27.38 20.88 -24.35
CA LEU A 461 -26.72 21.79 -23.42
C LEU A 461 -25.76 21.02 -22.49
N ALA A 462 -26.12 19.79 -22.12
CA ALA A 462 -25.26 18.86 -21.39
C ALA A 462 -23.98 18.51 -22.17
N GLU A 463 -24.09 18.14 -23.45
CA GLU A 463 -22.91 17.89 -24.30
C GLU A 463 -22.08 19.16 -24.51
N THR A 464 -22.73 20.30 -24.71
CA THR A 464 -22.04 21.60 -24.87
C THR A 464 -21.23 21.98 -23.61
N LEU A 465 -21.70 21.60 -22.42
CA LEU A 465 -20.95 21.78 -21.16
C LEU A 465 -19.84 20.72 -21.00
N MET A 466 -20.10 19.46 -21.37
CA MET A 466 -19.17 18.34 -21.13
C MET A 466 -17.94 18.36 -22.02
N GLU A 467 -18.00 18.94 -23.22
CA GLU A 467 -16.84 19.03 -24.12
C GLU A 467 -15.70 19.89 -23.51
N PRO A 468 -15.94 21.16 -23.08
CA PRO A 468 -14.95 21.95 -22.33
C PRO A 468 -14.45 21.24 -21.06
N VAL A 469 -15.34 20.55 -20.33
CA VAL A 469 -14.99 19.80 -19.12
C VAL A 469 -14.03 18.66 -19.42
N ARG A 470 -14.24 17.89 -20.49
CA ARG A 470 -13.35 16.81 -20.93
C ARG A 470 -11.97 17.36 -21.31
N VAL A 471 -11.92 18.49 -22.03
CA VAL A 471 -10.68 19.15 -22.43
C VAL A 471 -9.89 19.65 -21.21
N ALA A 472 -10.54 20.41 -20.32
CA ALA A 472 -9.92 20.91 -19.09
C ALA A 472 -9.42 19.76 -18.20
N PHE A 473 -10.18 18.67 -18.09
CA PHE A 473 -9.77 17.50 -17.30
C PHE A 473 -8.54 16.82 -17.90
N THR A 474 -8.50 16.71 -19.23
CA THR A 474 -7.38 16.14 -19.97
C THR A 474 -6.10 16.97 -19.76
N SER A 475 -6.20 18.30 -19.74
CA SER A 475 -5.08 19.19 -19.38
C SER A 475 -4.58 18.97 -17.95
N GLY A 476 -5.51 18.81 -17.00
CA GLY A 476 -5.16 18.42 -15.63
C GLY A 476 -4.44 17.08 -15.57
N LEU A 477 -4.91 16.08 -16.33
CA LEU A 477 -4.28 14.77 -16.46
C LEU A 477 -2.86 14.87 -17.05
N HIS A 478 -2.65 15.71 -18.09
CA HIS A 478 -1.33 15.92 -18.69
C HIS A 478 -0.33 16.47 -17.68
N THR A 479 -0.74 17.49 -16.92
CA THR A 479 0.12 18.11 -15.91
C THR A 479 0.51 17.10 -14.84
N VAL A 480 -0.48 16.37 -14.33
CA VAL A 480 -0.27 15.33 -13.31
C VAL A 480 0.61 14.21 -13.83
N ALA A 481 0.39 13.75 -15.06
CA ALA A 481 1.18 12.70 -15.67
C ALA A 481 2.64 13.15 -15.90
N GLY A 482 2.86 14.39 -16.36
CA GLY A 482 4.20 14.95 -16.55
C GLY A 482 4.98 15.11 -15.25
N VAL A 483 4.34 15.67 -14.20
CA VAL A 483 4.95 15.78 -12.86
C VAL A 483 5.23 14.39 -12.29
N SER A 484 4.31 13.45 -12.43
CA SER A 484 4.49 12.06 -11.97
C SER A 484 5.64 11.37 -12.70
N ALA A 485 5.76 11.56 -14.02
CA ALA A 485 6.84 11.00 -14.83
C ALA A 485 8.20 11.51 -14.36
N ALA A 486 8.31 12.82 -14.09
CA ALA A 486 9.53 13.42 -13.55
C ALA A 486 9.86 12.86 -12.15
N LEU A 487 8.89 12.80 -11.24
CA LEU A 487 9.08 12.31 -9.88
C LEU A 487 9.54 10.84 -9.85
N ILE A 488 8.88 9.95 -10.60
CA ILE A 488 9.26 8.53 -10.61
C ILE A 488 10.59 8.31 -11.33
N ALA A 489 10.91 9.10 -12.36
CA ALA A 489 12.20 9.03 -13.03
C ALA A 489 13.34 9.42 -12.09
N VAL A 490 13.18 10.50 -11.30
CA VAL A 490 14.16 10.93 -10.31
C VAL A 490 14.30 9.90 -9.19
N ALA A 491 13.17 9.44 -8.62
CA ALA A 491 13.16 8.42 -7.58
C ALA A 491 13.80 7.11 -8.07
N GLY A 492 13.54 6.72 -9.33
CA GLY A 492 14.11 5.54 -9.95
C GLY A 492 15.60 5.65 -10.25
N ALA A 493 16.05 6.81 -10.74
CA ALA A 493 17.47 7.07 -10.93
C ALA A 493 18.22 6.96 -9.59
N PHE A 494 17.69 7.58 -8.53
CA PHE A 494 18.26 7.48 -7.18
C PHE A 494 18.27 6.03 -6.67
N PHE A 495 17.16 5.31 -6.83
CA PHE A 495 17.03 3.92 -6.41
C PHE A 495 18.05 3.02 -7.12
N VAL A 496 18.14 3.10 -8.45
CA VAL A 496 19.09 2.30 -9.23
C VAL A 496 20.53 2.61 -8.83
N VAL A 497 20.88 3.89 -8.66
CA VAL A 497 22.23 4.28 -8.24
C VAL A 497 22.58 3.71 -6.86
N LEU A 498 21.68 3.80 -5.88
CA LEU A 498 21.92 3.28 -4.54
C LEU A 498 21.96 1.74 -4.50
N MET A 499 21.14 1.07 -5.32
CA MET A 499 20.86 -0.35 -5.20
C MET A 499 21.56 -1.22 -6.25
N ARG A 500 22.30 -0.64 -7.22
CA ARG A 500 23.01 -1.39 -8.29
C ARG A 500 23.99 -2.46 -7.81
N HIS A 501 24.49 -2.32 -6.58
CA HIS A 501 25.45 -3.24 -5.97
C HIS A 501 24.78 -4.49 -5.38
N ILE A 502 23.45 -4.53 -5.29
CA ILE A 502 22.73 -5.69 -4.72
C ILE A 502 22.78 -6.87 -5.70
N PRO A 503 23.30 -8.04 -5.29
CA PRO A 503 23.36 -9.22 -6.14
C PRO A 503 21.97 -9.80 -6.45
N PRO A 504 21.84 -10.66 -7.48
CA PRO A 504 20.59 -11.36 -7.78
C PRO A 504 20.05 -12.13 -6.57
N VAL A 505 18.73 -12.28 -6.48
CA VAL A 505 18.07 -12.92 -5.32
C VAL A 505 18.61 -14.34 -5.11
N GLY A 506 19.16 -14.58 -3.91
CA GLY A 506 19.72 -15.87 -3.51
C GLY A 506 21.13 -16.15 -4.02
N GLN A 507 21.87 -15.11 -4.42
CA GLN A 507 23.34 -15.09 -4.44
C GLN A 507 23.79 -14.22 -3.27
N GLU A 508 24.12 -14.83 -2.14
CA GLU A 508 24.59 -14.13 -0.95
C GLU A 508 26.00 -13.60 -1.22
N GLU A 509 26.28 -12.37 -0.79
CA GLU A 509 27.63 -11.82 -0.80
C GLU A 509 28.46 -12.67 0.17
N ALA A 510 29.57 -13.23 -0.29
CA ALA A 510 30.48 -13.95 0.60
C ALA A 510 30.81 -13.03 1.78
N PRO A 511 30.77 -13.51 3.04
CA PRO A 511 31.16 -12.68 4.16
C PRO A 511 32.56 -12.11 3.86
N PRO A 512 32.82 -10.82 4.17
CA PRO A 512 34.13 -10.25 3.97
C PRO A 512 35.14 -11.21 4.62
N GLU A 513 36.12 -11.67 3.84
CA GLU A 513 37.22 -12.45 4.41
C GLU A 513 37.74 -11.66 5.61
N PRO A 514 37.89 -12.28 6.80
CA PRO A 514 38.52 -11.60 7.91
C PRO A 514 39.86 -11.11 7.36
N GLU A 515 40.10 -9.80 7.43
CA GLU A 515 41.39 -9.21 7.10
C GLU A 515 42.45 -10.10 7.75
N ALA A 516 43.19 -10.84 6.94
CA ALA A 516 44.32 -11.60 7.42
C ALA A 516 45.20 -10.56 8.12
N GLU A 517 45.33 -10.68 9.44
CA GLU A 517 46.32 -9.95 10.20
C GLU A 517 47.61 -10.01 9.39
N ALA A 518 48.01 -8.85 8.86
CA ALA A 518 49.24 -8.71 8.12
C ALA A 518 50.34 -9.23 9.05
N GLY A 519 50.86 -10.41 8.69
CA GLY A 519 51.93 -11.05 9.42
C GLY A 519 53.09 -10.08 9.58
N THR A 520 53.37 -9.72 10.83
CA THR A 520 54.72 -9.39 11.26
C THR A 520 55.61 -10.58 10.96
N GLU A 521 56.29 -10.56 9.82
CA GLU A 521 57.53 -11.30 9.60
C GLU A 521 58.31 -10.66 8.43
N SER A 522 59.20 -9.73 8.78
CA SER A 522 60.45 -9.53 8.06
C SER A 522 61.43 -8.86 8.99
N GLU A 523 62.31 -9.66 9.59
CA GLU A 523 63.73 -9.34 9.76
C GLU A 523 64.48 -10.60 10.19
N THR A 524 65.02 -11.30 9.18
CA THR A 524 66.06 -12.33 9.37
C THR A 524 67.25 -11.96 8.49
N GLU A 525 68.25 -11.31 9.09
CA GLU A 525 69.67 -11.25 8.70
C GLU A 525 70.36 -10.54 9.89
N THR A 526 71.44 -10.97 10.53
CA THR A 526 72.52 -11.92 10.22
C THR A 526 73.30 -12.20 11.53
N ALA A 527 74.14 -13.24 11.52
CA ALA A 527 75.34 -13.47 12.35
C ALA A 527 75.31 -14.59 13.43
N GLU A 528 76.05 -15.66 13.08
CA GLU A 528 76.77 -16.64 13.91
C GLU A 528 77.32 -16.13 15.26
N GLU A 529 77.12 -16.89 16.35
CA GLU A 529 78.17 -17.69 17.04
C GLU A 529 77.60 -18.44 18.29
N PRO A 530 78.28 -19.47 18.83
CA PRO A 530 77.64 -20.57 19.56
C PRO A 530 77.57 -20.45 21.09
N ALA A 531 76.76 -21.36 21.65
CA ALA A 531 76.38 -21.67 23.04
C ALA A 531 77.46 -21.49 24.16
N PRO A 532 77.02 -21.41 25.44
CA PRO A 532 76.89 -22.67 26.19
C PRO A 532 75.70 -22.80 27.16
N LYS A 533 75.42 -24.09 27.42
CA LYS A 533 74.66 -24.77 28.48
C LYS A 533 74.50 -24.05 29.83
N VAL A 534 73.38 -24.36 30.51
CA VAL A 534 73.20 -24.84 31.93
C VAL A 534 71.71 -24.55 32.30
N ALA A 535 70.80 -25.54 32.24
CA ALA A 535 70.39 -26.49 33.29
C ALA A 535 69.61 -25.89 34.50
N ALA A 536 68.40 -26.45 34.70
CA ALA A 536 67.60 -26.54 35.94
C ALA A 536 66.97 -25.20 36.45
N VAL A 537 65.72 -25.12 36.90
CA VAL A 537 64.72 -26.06 37.45
C VAL A 537 63.33 -25.62 36.99
#